data_AF-A0A932NJU4-F1
#
_entry.id   AF-A0A932NJU4-F1
#
_cell.length_a   1.000
_cell.length_b   1.000
_cell.length_c   1.000
_cell.angle_alpha   90.00
_cell.angle_beta   90.00
_cell.angle_gamma   90.00
#
_symmetry.space_group_name_H-M   'P 1'
#
loop_
_entity.id
_entity.type
_entity.pdbx_description
1 polymer ?
#
loop_
_entity_poly.entity_id
_entity_poly.type
_entity_poly.pdbx_seq_one_letter_code
_entity_poly.pdbx_strand_id
1 'polypeptide(L)'
;MPSLPDGGSLSGAHLVTVFEAVNTDLKEVYVATTQLLSDALGKDFLARPPKAVAHWMPEHRVLFRCIEYSIAVSDAEAFIDHYSKSDILVGWKVFQGSRTP
;
A
#
# COMPACT_ATOMS: atom_id res chain seq x y z
N MET A 1 34.40 -23.87 27.54
CA MET A 1 33.53 -22.69 27.36
C MET A 1 32.85 -22.83 25.99
N PRO A 2 31.53 -22.99 25.90
CA PRO A 2 30.87 -23.04 24.61
C PRO A 2 30.74 -21.62 24.05
N SER A 3 31.21 -21.45 22.81
CA SER A 3 31.11 -20.21 22.04
C SER A 3 29.64 -19.84 21.80
N LEU A 4 29.30 -18.58 22.06
CA LEU A 4 28.02 -17.99 21.67
C LEU A 4 27.90 -18.02 20.14
N PRO A 5 26.75 -18.40 19.56
CA PRO A 5 26.54 -18.22 18.13
C PRO A 5 26.52 -16.73 17.81
N ASP A 6 27.31 -16.36 16.79
CA ASP A 6 27.37 -15.05 16.17
C ASP A 6 25.97 -14.45 16.04
N GLY A 7 25.85 -13.21 16.52
CA GLY A 7 24.66 -12.39 16.37
C GLY A 7 24.26 -12.41 14.90
N GLY A 8 23.19 -13.15 14.61
CA GLY A 8 22.51 -13.09 13.33
C GLY A 8 22.18 -11.64 13.10
N SER A 9 22.95 -11.01 12.21
CA SER A 9 22.67 -9.69 11.68
C SER A 9 21.24 -9.77 11.15
N LEU A 10 20.29 -9.19 11.89
CA LEU A 10 18.96 -8.92 11.39
C LEU A 10 19.19 -7.95 10.24
N SER A 11 19.43 -8.50 9.04
CA SER A 11 19.32 -7.82 7.77
C SER A 11 18.09 -6.92 7.90
N GLY A 12 18.33 -5.60 8.00
CA GLY A 12 17.34 -4.65 8.46
C GLY A 12 16.07 -4.85 7.65
N ALA A 13 15.00 -5.32 8.30
CA ALA A 13 13.75 -5.58 7.61
C ALA A 13 13.37 -4.29 6.88
N HIS A 14 13.32 -4.33 5.56
CA HIS A 14 12.83 -3.20 4.80
C HIS A 14 11.35 -3.08 5.11
N LEU A 15 11.00 -2.08 5.93
CA LEU A 15 9.63 -1.84 6.35
C LEU A 15 8.95 -0.86 5.40
N VAL A 16 7.67 -1.09 5.14
CA VAL A 16 6.82 -0.23 4.33
C VAL A 16 5.48 0.01 5.03
N THR A 17 4.75 1.00 4.55
CA THR A 17 3.35 1.24 4.94
C THR A 17 2.46 0.77 3.80
N VAL A 18 1.38 0.06 4.10
CA VAL A 18 0.33 -0.23 3.11
C VAL A 18 -0.71 0.86 3.20
N PHE A 19 -1.07 1.42 2.05
CA PHE A 19 -2.12 2.42 1.94
C PHE A 19 -3.20 1.95 0.97
N GLU A 20 -4.37 2.53 1.12
CA GLU A 20 -5.42 2.53 0.10
C GLU A 20 -5.73 3.96 -0.36
N ALA A 21 -6.05 4.07 -1.64
CA ALA A 21 -6.71 5.23 -2.23
C ALA A 21 -8.11 4.79 -2.67
N VAL A 22 -9.16 5.47 -2.18
CA VAL A 22 -10.56 5.10 -2.40
C VAL A 22 -11.22 6.17 -3.23
N ASN A 23 -11.59 5.82 -4.46
CA ASN A 23 -12.38 6.68 -5.33
C ASN A 23 -13.87 6.38 -5.11
N THR A 24 -14.53 7.28 -4.37
CA THR A 24 -15.94 7.10 -3.98
C THR A 24 -16.93 7.33 -5.12
N ASP A 25 -16.55 8.07 -6.16
CA ASP A 25 -17.42 8.35 -7.31
C ASP A 25 -17.50 7.14 -8.25
N LEU A 26 -16.38 6.43 -8.44
CA LEU A 26 -16.31 5.24 -9.31
C LEU A 26 -16.54 3.92 -8.57
N LYS A 27 -16.59 3.94 -7.24
CA LYS A 27 -16.53 2.76 -6.37
C LYS A 27 -15.32 1.86 -6.65
N GLU A 28 -14.15 2.49 -6.73
CA GLU A 28 -12.88 1.81 -6.97
C GLU A 28 -11.90 2.03 -5.81
N VAL A 29 -11.09 1.02 -5.50
CA VAL A 29 -10.05 1.09 -4.47
C VAL A 29 -8.72 0.68 -5.08
N TYR A 30 -7.65 1.42 -4.77
CA TYR A 30 -6.28 1.06 -5.10
C TYR A 30 -5.51 0.80 -3.81
N VAL A 31 -4.89 -0.37 -3.68
CA VAL A 31 -4.11 -0.75 -2.49
C VAL A 31 -2.66 -1.01 -2.89
N ALA A 32 -1.71 -0.38 -2.21
CA ALA A 32 -0.29 -0.53 -2.49
C ALA A 32 0.60 -0.21 -1.28
N THR A 33 1.90 -0.46 -1.42
CA THR A 33 2.91 -0.05 -0.44
C THR A 33 3.44 1.35 -0.73
N THR A 34 3.83 2.08 0.31
CA THR A 34 4.55 3.36 0.21
C THR A 34 5.62 3.49 1.30
N GLN A 35 6.60 4.35 1.04
CA GLN A 35 7.54 4.88 2.04
C GLN A 35 7.24 6.35 2.37
N LEU A 36 6.28 6.96 1.68
CA LEU A 36 5.91 8.36 1.87
C LEU A 36 4.97 8.53 3.06
N LEU A 37 5.05 9.71 3.69
CA LEU A 37 4.04 10.16 4.64
C LEU A 37 2.73 10.52 3.92
N SER A 38 1.61 10.45 4.63
CA SER A 38 0.24 10.58 4.11
C SER A 38 0.02 11.83 3.23
N ASP A 39 0.54 12.99 3.65
CA ASP A 39 0.38 14.25 2.89
C ASP A 39 1.14 14.27 1.57
N ALA A 40 2.32 13.63 1.52
CA ALA A 40 3.12 13.52 0.31
C ALA A 40 2.53 12.46 -0.65
N LEU A 41 1.98 11.38 -0.10
CA LEU A 41 1.34 10.30 -0.85
C LEU A 41 0.20 10.80 -1.73
N GLY A 42 -0.75 11.56 -1.18
CA GLY A 42 -1.90 12.03 -1.96
C GLY A 42 -1.50 12.95 -3.11
N LYS A 43 -0.53 13.85 -2.87
CA LYS A 43 -0.01 14.76 -3.90
C LYS A 43 0.73 14.00 -5.00
N ASP A 44 1.59 13.06 -4.64
CA ASP A 44 2.34 12.27 -5.61
C ASP A 44 1.41 11.39 -6.46
N PHE A 45 0.46 10.72 -5.81
CA PHE A 45 -0.52 9.88 -6.46
C PHE A 45 -1.38 10.65 -7.48
N LEU A 46 -1.85 11.85 -7.13
CA LEU A 46 -2.66 12.66 -8.06
C LEU A 46 -1.81 13.29 -9.18
N ALA A 47 -0.56 13.62 -8.91
CA ALA A 47 0.36 14.13 -9.93
C ALA A 47 0.79 13.04 -10.93
N ARG A 48 0.94 11.81 -10.45
CA ARG A 48 1.42 10.65 -11.22
C ARG A 48 0.62 9.40 -10.84
N PRO A 49 -0.64 9.31 -11.31
CA PRO A 49 -1.49 8.20 -10.95
C PRO A 49 -0.91 6.88 -11.47
N PRO A 50 -0.97 5.79 -10.67
CA PRO A 50 -0.59 4.47 -11.13
C PRO A 50 -1.40 4.06 -12.37
N LYS A 51 -0.79 3.30 -13.29
CA LYS A 51 -1.42 2.90 -14.55
C LYS A 51 -2.81 2.25 -14.37
N ALA A 52 -2.98 1.48 -13.30
CA ALA A 52 -4.24 0.80 -12.99
C ALA A 52 -5.42 1.76 -12.74
N VAL A 53 -5.12 3.00 -12.34
CA VAL A 53 -6.09 4.03 -11.94
C VAL A 53 -5.81 5.37 -12.65
N ALA A 54 -5.12 5.33 -13.79
CA ALA A 54 -4.80 6.53 -14.57
C ALA A 54 -6.03 7.23 -15.15
N HIS A 55 -7.19 6.57 -15.16
CA HIS A 55 -8.48 7.16 -15.53
C HIS A 55 -9.14 7.92 -14.37
N TRP A 56 -8.55 7.95 -13.18
CA TRP A 56 -9.06 8.78 -12.09
C TRP A 56 -8.75 10.24 -12.37
N MET A 57 -9.81 11.05 -12.41
CA MET A 57 -9.72 12.47 -12.71
C MET A 57 -9.54 13.31 -11.43
N PRO A 58 -8.91 14.49 -11.50
CA PRO A 58 -8.70 15.37 -10.33
C PRO A 58 -9.97 15.78 -9.59
N GLU A 59 -11.11 15.85 -10.28
CA GLU A 59 -12.42 16.15 -9.71
C GLU A 59 -13.03 14.99 -8.92
N HIS A 60 -12.50 13.77 -9.07
CA HIS A 60 -12.99 12.62 -8.32
C HIS A 60 -12.66 12.75 -6.83
N ARG A 61 -13.58 12.28 -5.99
CA ARG A 61 -13.41 12.22 -4.54
C ARG A 61 -12.57 11.01 -4.15
N VAL A 62 -11.27 11.23 -4.02
CA VAL A 62 -10.28 10.23 -3.61
C VAL A 62 -9.87 10.44 -2.15
N LEU A 63 -10.07 9.41 -1.33
CA LEU A 63 -9.63 9.38 0.08
C LEU A 63 -8.40 8.50 0.22
N PHE A 64 -7.41 8.95 0.98
CA PHE A 64 -6.17 8.19 1.24
C PHE A 64 -6.15 7.73 2.69
N ARG A 65 -5.88 6.43 2.91
CA ARG A 65 -5.77 5.84 4.25
C ARG A 65 -4.57 4.92 4.31
N CYS A 66 -3.78 5.02 5.37
CA CYS A 66 -2.83 3.97 5.71
C CYS A 66 -3.59 2.89 6.46
N ILE A 67 -3.45 1.64 6.01
CA ILE A 67 -4.19 0.50 6.54
C ILE A 67 -3.29 -0.47 7.29
N GLU A 68 -1.97 -0.40 7.05
CA GLU A 68 -0.97 -1.11 7.85
C GLU A 68 0.35 -0.32 7.86
N TYR A 69 1.01 -0.27 9.01
CA TYR A 69 2.26 0.47 9.19
C TYR A 69 3.40 -0.47 9.52
N SER A 70 4.60 -0.15 9.02
CA SER A 70 5.83 -0.84 9.40
C SER A 70 5.79 -2.36 9.15
N ILE A 71 5.16 -2.79 8.06
CA ILE A 71 5.15 -4.20 7.63
C ILE A 71 6.42 -4.53 6.84
N ALA A 72 6.97 -5.73 7.04
CA ALA A 72 8.07 -6.19 6.21
C ALA A 72 7.64 -6.25 4.74
N VAL A 73 8.50 -5.79 3.83
CA VAL A 73 8.23 -5.84 2.39
C VAL A 73 7.88 -7.25 1.92
N SER A 74 8.47 -8.29 2.52
CA SER A 74 8.16 -9.70 2.22
C SER A 74 6.72 -10.08 2.52
N ASP A 75 6.09 -9.42 3.49
CA ASP A 75 4.76 -9.76 4.01
C ASP A 75 3.70 -8.82 3.42
N ALA A 76 4.10 -7.66 2.92
CA ALA A 76 3.21 -6.65 2.37
C ALA A 76 2.38 -7.15 1.18
N GLU A 77 2.97 -7.97 0.31
CA GLU A 77 2.25 -8.52 -0.85
C GLU A 77 1.11 -9.47 -0.41
N ALA A 78 1.41 -10.37 0.53
CA ALA A 78 0.41 -11.28 1.09
C ALA A 78 -0.68 -10.52 1.86
N PHE A 79 -0.30 -9.47 2.59
CA PHE A 79 -1.27 -8.58 3.26
C PHE A 79 -2.20 -7.92 2.24
N ILE A 80 -1.66 -7.31 1.17
CA ILE A 80 -2.45 -6.64 0.13
C ILE A 80 -3.41 -7.62 -0.53
N ASP A 81 -2.97 -8.84 -0.83
CA ASP A 81 -3.81 -9.87 -1.43
C ASP A 81 -4.99 -10.25 -0.53
N HIS A 82 -4.73 -10.52 0.75
CA HIS A 82 -5.78 -10.83 1.73
C HIS A 82 -6.73 -9.65 1.95
N TYR A 83 -6.21 -8.45 2.12
CA TYR A 83 -7.01 -7.24 2.33
C TYR A 83 -7.92 -6.96 1.13
N SER A 84 -7.41 -7.11 -0.09
CA SER A 84 -8.15 -6.87 -1.33
C SER A 84 -9.34 -7.81 -1.55
N LYS A 85 -9.33 -8.97 -0.88
CA LYS A 85 -10.37 -10.01 -0.96
C LYS A 85 -11.30 -10.01 0.25
N SER A 86 -11.08 -9.12 1.21
CA SER A 86 -11.83 -9.08 2.46
C SER A 86 -13.23 -8.49 2.29
N ASP A 87 -14.13 -8.85 3.22
CA ASP A 87 -15.54 -8.46 3.16
C ASP A 87 -15.77 -6.94 3.19
N ILE A 88 -14.82 -6.16 3.73
CA ILE A 88 -14.90 -4.71 3.79
C ILE A 88 -14.88 -4.04 2.40
N LEU A 89 -14.37 -4.72 1.37
CA LEU A 89 -14.28 -4.23 -0.01
C LEU A 89 -15.31 -4.87 -0.93
N VAL A 90 -16.26 -5.65 -0.41
CA VAL A 90 -17.32 -6.25 -1.21
C VAL A 90 -18.12 -5.16 -1.94
N GLY A 91 -18.28 -5.34 -3.25
CA GLY A 91 -18.95 -4.37 -4.12
C GLY A 91 -18.08 -3.22 -4.62
N TRP A 92 -16.79 -3.20 -4.26
CA TRP A 92 -15.80 -2.29 -4.84
C TRP A 92 -14.97 -3.02 -5.90
N LYS A 93 -14.54 -2.29 -6.92
CA LYS A 93 -13.52 -2.79 -7.84
C LYS A 93 -12.14 -2.46 -7.27
N VAL A 94 -11.36 -3.51 -6.99
CA VAL A 94 -10.07 -3.38 -6.31
C VAL A 94 -8.93 -3.51 -7.31
N PHE A 95 -7.99 -2.58 -7.22
CA PHE A 95 -6.73 -2.58 -7.95
C PHE A 95 -5.59 -2.73 -6.95
N GLN A 96 -4.62 -3.56 -7.30
CA GLN A 96 -3.42 -3.74 -6.50
C GLN A 96 -2.24 -3.10 -7.21
N GLY A 97 -1.45 -2.36 -6.44
CA GLY A 97 -0.19 -1.80 -6.88
C GLY A 97 0.98 -2.60 -6.36
N SER A 98 1.91 -2.92 -7.24
CA SER A 98 3.25 -3.33 -6.85
C SER A 98 4.12 -2.08 -6.68
N ARG A 99 4.86 -2.04 -5.56
CA ARG A 99 5.94 -1.11 -5.19
C ARG A 99 6.09 0.11 -6.11
N THR A 100 5.49 1.25 -5.74
CA THR A 100 5.84 2.53 -6.37
C THR A 100 7.30 2.83 -6.03
N PRO A 101 8.21 2.95 -7.01
CA PRO A 101 9.62 3.27 -6.79
C PRO A 101 9.81 4.67 -6.22
#